data_AF-A0A2V8H5V6-F1
#
_entry.id   AF-A0A2V8H5V6-F1
#
_cell.length_a   1.000
_cell.length_b   1.000
_cell.length_c   1.000
_cell.angle_alpha   90.00
_cell.angle_beta   90.00
_cell.angle_gamma   90.00
#
_symmetry.space_group_name_H-M   'P 1'
#
loop_
_entity.id
_entity.type
_entity.pdbx_description
1 polymer ?
#
loop_
_entity_poly.entity_id
_entity_poly.type
_entity_poly.pdbx_seq_one_letter_code
_entity_poly.pdbx_strand_id
1 'polypeptide(L)'
;MAKKTRRATRRWVRRVTTDSTHPPAGTFKGSASRIARTMARKDVSPGGVGSGIRMIQYFLNRGGRGLSATRRAELERAKRILQRRAAARKKTAKKR
;
A
#
# COMPACT_ATOMS: atom_id res chain seq x y z
N MET A 1 -33.02 4.35 40.79
CA MET A 1 -32.59 3.31 39.82
C MET A 1 -31.68 3.96 38.77
N ALA A 2 -30.38 3.64 38.77
CA ALA A 2 -29.45 4.21 37.79
C ALA A 2 -29.54 3.47 36.44
N LYS A 3 -29.90 4.17 35.37
CA LYS A 3 -29.96 3.62 34.00
C LYS A 3 -28.54 3.32 33.51
N LYS A 4 -28.24 2.03 33.33
CA LYS A 4 -26.98 1.53 32.74
C LYS A 4 -26.95 1.88 31.25
N THR A 5 -26.15 2.86 30.84
CA THR A 5 -25.96 3.21 29.42
C THR A 5 -25.18 2.12 28.69
N ARG A 6 -25.74 1.57 27.61
CA ARG A 6 -25.08 0.56 26.76
C ARG A 6 -23.83 1.17 26.11
N ARG A 7 -22.65 0.57 26.34
CA ARG A 7 -21.40 0.96 25.67
C ARG A 7 -21.57 0.88 24.16
N ALA A 8 -21.28 1.98 23.45
CA ALA A 8 -21.33 2.03 22.00
C ALA A 8 -20.40 0.94 21.41
N THR A 9 -20.98 0.02 20.63
CA THR A 9 -20.22 -1.01 19.90
C THR A 9 -19.14 -0.37 19.03
N ARG A 10 -17.92 -0.92 19.08
CA ARG A 10 -16.69 -0.47 18.39
C ARG A 10 -16.78 -0.60 16.85
N ARG A 11 -17.79 0.00 16.23
CA ARG A 11 -18.03 -0.03 14.78
C ARG A 11 -17.28 1.08 14.02
N TRP A 12 -16.11 1.49 14.51
CA TRP A 12 -15.28 2.50 13.82
C TRP A 12 -14.96 2.08 12.38
N VAL A 13 -14.71 0.78 12.15
CA VAL A 13 -14.44 0.20 10.82
C VAL A 13 -15.57 0.44 9.83
N ARG A 14 -16.84 0.51 10.27
CA ARG A 14 -18.00 0.78 9.38
C ARG A 14 -17.94 2.16 8.73
N ARG A 15 -17.18 3.10 9.30
CA ARG A 15 -17.00 4.46 8.77
C ARG A 15 -15.76 4.59 7.89
N VAL A 16 -14.93 3.56 7.77
CA VAL A 16 -13.72 3.62 6.94
C VAL A 16 -14.10 3.31 5.50
N THR A 17 -14.19 4.34 4.67
CA THR A 17 -14.43 4.24 3.23
C THR A 17 -13.15 4.41 2.41
N THR A 18 -11.98 4.36 3.06
CA THR A 18 -10.68 4.63 2.42
C THR A 18 -10.35 3.58 1.37
N ASP A 19 -10.54 3.95 0.11
CA ASP A 19 -9.99 3.23 -1.02
C ASP A 19 -8.47 3.44 -1.11
N SER A 20 -7.71 2.41 -0.73
CA SER A 20 -6.26 2.49 -0.63
C SER A 20 -5.55 2.02 -1.90
N THR A 21 -5.84 0.80 -2.36
CA THR A 21 -5.18 0.17 -3.52
C THR A 21 -5.96 -1.05 -4.04
N HIS A 22 -5.97 -1.26 -5.35
CA HIS A 22 -6.58 -2.38 -6.06
C HIS A 22 -5.59 -3.05 -7.04
N PRO A 23 -4.56 -3.76 -6.54
CA PRO A 23 -3.61 -4.45 -7.41
C PRO A 23 -4.31 -5.57 -8.19
N PRO A 24 -4.20 -5.63 -9.53
CA PRO A 24 -4.68 -6.76 -10.31
C PRO A 24 -4.09 -8.09 -9.83
N ALA A 25 -4.81 -9.19 -10.06
CA ALA A 25 -4.35 -10.52 -9.70
C ALA A 25 -2.95 -10.79 -10.29
N GLY A 26 -2.06 -11.38 -9.48
CA GLY A 26 -0.69 -11.68 -9.90
C GLY A 26 0.26 -10.48 -9.97
N THR A 27 -0.15 -9.26 -9.60
CA THR A 27 0.74 -8.08 -9.59
C THR A 27 2.07 -8.36 -8.89
N PHE A 28 2.04 -8.94 -7.69
CA PHE A 28 3.24 -9.21 -6.88
C PHE A 28 4.10 -10.39 -7.37
N LYS A 29 3.65 -11.12 -8.40
CA LYS A 29 4.45 -12.18 -9.03
C LYS A 29 5.39 -11.63 -10.11
N GLY A 30 5.17 -10.41 -10.59
CA GLY A 30 5.98 -9.78 -11.64
C GLY A 30 7.36 -9.31 -11.18
N SER A 31 8.15 -8.75 -12.09
CA SER A 31 9.42 -8.10 -11.77
C SER A 31 9.21 -6.81 -10.96
N ALA A 32 10.25 -6.35 -10.27
CA ALA A 32 10.25 -5.16 -9.43
C ALA A 32 9.77 -3.93 -10.21
N SER A 33 10.26 -3.78 -11.44
CA SER A 33 9.87 -2.69 -12.35
C SER A 33 8.40 -2.78 -12.75
N ARG A 34 7.87 -3.99 -13.03
CA ARG A 34 6.45 -4.17 -13.36
C ARG A 34 5.56 -3.83 -12.16
N ILE A 35 5.90 -4.35 -10.99
CA ILE A 35 5.19 -4.05 -9.72
C ILE A 35 5.19 -2.54 -9.47
N ALA A 36 6.35 -1.90 -9.52
CA ALA A 36 6.46 -0.47 -9.27
C ALA A 36 5.72 0.38 -10.31
N ARG A 37 5.67 -0.03 -11.58
CA ARG A 37 4.87 0.66 -12.60
C ARG A 37 3.38 0.52 -12.30
N THR A 38 2.89 -0.70 -12.07
CA THR A 38 1.48 -0.96 -11.77
C THR A 38 1.02 -0.22 -10.53
N MET A 39 1.77 -0.33 -9.42
CA MET A 39 1.43 0.30 -8.14
C MET A 39 1.55 1.82 -8.15
N ALA A 40 2.25 2.42 -9.12
CA ALA A 40 2.33 3.87 -9.27
C ALA A 40 1.12 4.48 -10.00
N ARG A 41 0.29 3.66 -10.67
CA ARG A 41 -0.88 4.15 -11.40
C ARG A 41 -1.98 4.56 -10.42
N LYS A 42 -2.74 5.60 -10.77
CA LYS A 42 -3.78 6.20 -9.90
C LYS A 42 -5.04 5.33 -9.80
N ASP A 43 -5.35 4.57 -10.83
CA ASP A 43 -6.42 3.57 -10.83
C ASP A 43 -6.12 2.38 -9.92
N VAL A 44 -4.82 2.03 -9.78
CA VAL A 44 -4.38 0.95 -8.88
C VAL A 44 -4.13 1.44 -7.45
N SER A 45 -3.60 2.66 -7.29
CA SER A 45 -3.36 3.27 -5.98
C SER A 45 -3.98 4.68 -5.94
N PRO A 46 -5.28 4.79 -5.61
CA PRO A 46 -5.99 6.08 -5.61
C PRO A 46 -5.36 7.12 -4.66
N GLY A 47 -4.86 6.69 -3.51
CA GLY A 47 -4.08 7.52 -2.58
C GLY A 47 -2.63 7.81 -3.04
N GLY A 48 -2.30 7.47 -4.29
CA GLY A 48 -1.02 7.72 -4.94
C GLY A 48 0.09 6.74 -4.56
N VAL A 49 1.32 7.12 -4.91
CA VAL A 49 2.53 6.29 -4.75
C VAL A 49 2.73 5.85 -3.29
N GLY A 50 2.36 6.69 -2.32
CA GLY A 50 2.45 6.36 -0.90
C GLY A 50 1.55 5.19 -0.51
N SER A 51 0.32 5.12 -1.01
CA SER A 51 -0.55 3.95 -0.80
C SER A 51 0.04 2.70 -1.44
N GLY A 52 0.63 2.82 -2.63
CA GLY A 52 1.29 1.69 -3.27
C GLY A 52 2.48 1.13 -2.47
N ILE A 53 3.30 2.01 -1.89
CA ILE A 53 4.40 1.62 -0.99
C ILE A 53 3.88 0.87 0.23
N ARG A 54 2.83 1.38 0.88
CA ARG A 54 2.20 0.75 2.04
C ARG A 54 1.64 -0.63 1.70
N MET A 55 1.05 -0.79 0.52
CA MET A 55 0.52 -2.07 0.07
C MET A 55 1.64 -3.10 -0.18
N ILE A 56 2.76 -2.72 -0.80
CA ILE A 56 3.93 -3.62 -0.94
C ILE A 56 4.47 -4.01 0.44
N GLN A 57 4.57 -3.07 1.38
CA GLN A 57 5.01 -3.35 2.74
C GLN A 57 4.05 -4.30 3.47
N TYR A 58 2.74 -4.08 3.33
CA TYR A 58 1.72 -4.96 3.88
C TYR A 58 1.86 -6.38 3.33
N PHE A 59 2.09 -6.53 2.03
CA PHE A 59 2.31 -7.84 1.43
C PHE A 59 3.57 -8.51 1.96
N LEU A 60 4.69 -7.79 2.06
CA LEU A 60 5.94 -8.31 2.64
C LEU A 60 5.80 -8.80 4.09
N ASN A 61 4.95 -8.15 4.88
CA ASN A 61 4.79 -8.44 6.31
C ASN A 61 3.66 -9.43 6.62
N ARG A 62 2.56 -9.37 5.87
CA ARG A 62 1.34 -10.12 6.17
C ARG A 62 0.79 -10.91 4.98
N GLY A 63 0.69 -10.28 3.81
CA GLY A 63 0.04 -10.88 2.63
C GLY A 63 0.86 -11.96 1.90
N GLY A 64 2.17 -12.01 2.14
CA GLY A 64 3.13 -12.89 1.48
C GLY A 64 3.76 -13.89 2.45
N ARG A 65 2.92 -14.68 3.14
CA ARG A 65 3.43 -15.83 3.93
C ARG A 65 4.07 -16.84 2.97
N GLY A 66 5.23 -17.39 3.36
CA GLY A 66 5.96 -18.37 2.55
C GLY A 66 6.70 -17.82 1.32
N LEU A 67 6.91 -16.50 1.23
CA LEU A 67 7.72 -15.92 0.16
C LEU A 67 9.18 -16.39 0.23
N SER A 68 9.72 -16.87 -0.89
CA SER A 68 11.15 -17.13 -1.03
C SER A 68 11.97 -15.85 -0.85
N ALA A 69 13.23 -16.00 -0.45
CA ALA A 69 14.16 -14.88 -0.28
C ALA A 69 14.26 -14.03 -1.56
N THR A 70 14.35 -14.67 -2.73
CA THR A 70 14.37 -14.01 -4.03
C THR A 70 13.12 -13.17 -4.27
N ARG A 71 11.95 -13.71 -3.95
CA ARG A 71 10.68 -13.01 -4.17
C ARG A 71 10.51 -11.83 -3.21
N ARG A 72 10.97 -11.97 -1.96
CA ARG A 72 11.05 -10.89 -0.97
C ARG A 72 11.97 -9.77 -1.45
N ALA A 73 13.17 -10.10 -1.92
CA ALA A 73 14.13 -9.13 -2.45
C ALA A 73 13.54 -8.36 -3.64
N GLU A 74 12.81 -9.04 -4.52
CA GLU A 74 12.19 -8.40 -5.69
C GLU A 74 11.07 -7.42 -5.29
N LEU A 75 10.29 -7.73 -4.25
CA LEU A 75 9.29 -6.81 -3.68
C LEU A 75 9.93 -5.61 -2.98
N GLU A 76 11.05 -5.81 -2.28
CA GLU A 76 11.83 -4.72 -1.68
C GLU A 76 12.43 -3.79 -2.74
N ARG A 77 12.95 -4.35 -3.84
CA ARG A 77 13.39 -3.55 -5.01
C ARG A 77 12.24 -2.72 -5.56
N ALA A 78 11.05 -3.31 -5.73
CA ALA A 78 9.86 -2.58 -6.18
C ALA A 78 9.50 -1.42 -5.25
N LYS A 79 9.51 -1.66 -3.93
CA LYS A 79 9.29 -0.65 -2.91
C LYS A 79 10.31 0.49 -3.02
N ARG A 80 11.61 0.17 -3.16
CA ARG A 80 12.68 1.17 -3.33
C ARG A 80 12.48 2.04 -4.57
N ILE A 81 12.06 1.46 -5.70
CA ILE A 81 11.73 2.22 -6.92
C ILE A 81 10.60 3.23 -6.64
N LEU A 82 9.52 2.80 -5.97
CA LEU A 82 8.42 3.70 -5.61
C LEU A 82 8.87 4.81 -4.65
N GLN A 83 9.69 4.50 -3.65
CA GLN A 83 10.23 5.48 -2.71
C GLN A 83 11.08 6.54 -3.43
N ARG A 84 11.94 6.14 -4.36
CA ARG A 84 12.73 7.07 -5.19
C ARG A 84 11.82 7.99 -5.99
N ARG A 85 10.78 7.44 -6.63
CA ARG A 85 9.78 8.24 -7.37
C ARG A 85 9.05 9.23 -6.46
N ALA A 86 8.64 8.80 -5.27
CA ALA A 86 7.99 9.68 -4.29
C ALA A 86 8.92 10.81 -3.82
N ALA A 87 10.19 10.49 -3.55
CA ALA A 87 11.20 11.47 -3.17
C ALA A 87 11.47 12.49 -4.28
N ALA A 88 11.59 12.03 -5.53
CA ALA A 88 11.77 12.90 -6.69
C ALA A 88 10.59 13.88 -6.84
N ARG A 89 9.35 13.39 -6.77
CA ARG A 89 8.14 14.23 -6.84
C ARG A 89 8.09 15.28 -5.73
N LYS A 90 8.46 14.91 -4.50
CA LYS A 90 8.55 15.85 -3.38
C LYS A 90 9.59 16.94 -3.61
N LYS A 91 10.77 16.60 -4.14
CA LYS A 91 11.81 17.58 -4.49
C LYS A 91 11.32 18.56 -5.55
N THR A 92 10.67 18.07 -6.60
CA THR A 92 10.09 18.94 -7.65
C THR A 92 9.01 19.86 -7.08
N ALA A 93 8.14 19.36 -6.21
CA ALA A 93 7.09 20.16 -5.58
C ALA A 93 7.63 21.25 -4.64
N LYS A 94 8.76 21.00 -3.94
CA LYS A 94 9.41 21.99 -3.05
C LYS A 94 10.15 23.09 -3.81
N LYS A 95 10.55 22.84 -5.06
CA LYS A 95 11.26 23.82 -5.91
C LYS A 95 10.30 24.77 -6.63
N ARG A 96 9.01 24.44 -6.69
CA ARG A 96 7.94 25.28 -7.25
C ARG A 96 7.34 26.13 -6.14
#